data_AF-A0A1H2HHY0-F1
#
_entry.id   AF-A0A1H2HHY0-F1
#
_cell.length_a   1.000
_cell.length_b   1.000
_cell.length_c   1.000
_cell.angle_alpha   90.00
_cell.angle_beta   90.00
_cell.angle_gamma   90.00
#
_symmetry.space_group_name_H-M   'P 1'
#
loop_
_entity.id
_entity.type
_entity.pdbx_description
1 polymer ?
#
loop_
_entity_poly.entity_id
_entity_poly.type
_entity_poly.pdbx_seq_one_letter_code
_entity_poly.pdbx_strand_id
1 'polypeptide(L)'
;MTTGKEAVSQVKDIVTGLAAGGASLAGWSAGEAALLGVKAEEATTARLALGQDFNGAMDASISEAEMVLVMDVFCKAMDETGDAQTAFDRVVAIKMKAADDAPGSETAQKVARAAFLDAVRGGFAPQAAMLSAFISAAATMRLAAAGTH
;
A
#
# COMPACT_ATOMS: atom_id res chain seq x y z
N MET A 1 -33.18 -14.98 4.06
CA MET A 1 -32.50 -13.88 4.78
C MET A 1 -31.18 -14.44 5.25
N THR A 2 -30.10 -14.14 4.55
CA THR A 2 -28.74 -14.48 4.99
C THR A 2 -28.52 -13.78 6.33
N THR A 3 -28.18 -14.55 7.35
CA THR A 3 -27.94 -13.98 8.68
C THR A 3 -26.73 -13.03 8.58
N GLY A 4 -26.71 -11.92 9.34
CA GLY A 4 -25.63 -10.92 9.24
C GLY A 4 -24.22 -11.50 9.39
N LYS A 5 -24.06 -12.68 10.02
CA LYS A 5 -22.80 -13.41 10.11
C LYS A 5 -22.34 -14.07 8.79
N GLU A 6 -23.26 -14.61 8.00
CA GLU A 6 -22.94 -15.23 6.70
C GLU A 6 -22.56 -14.17 5.66
N ALA A 7 -23.22 -13.02 5.69
CA ALA A 7 -22.88 -11.87 4.85
C ALA A 7 -21.50 -11.30 5.20
N VAL A 8 -21.19 -11.14 6.50
CA VAL A 8 -19.85 -10.71 6.96
C VAL A 8 -18.76 -11.73 6.62
N SER A 9 -19.06 -13.03 6.73
CA SER A 9 -18.10 -14.10 6.36
C SER A 9 -17.82 -14.14 4.85
N GLN A 10 -18.83 -13.98 4.00
CA GLN A 10 -18.63 -13.92 2.54
C GLN A 10 -17.83 -12.69 2.13
N VAL A 11 -18.04 -11.56 2.81
CA VAL A 11 -17.27 -10.33 2.57
C VAL A 11 -15.80 -10.51 2.94
N LYS A 12 -15.51 -11.21 4.03
CA LYS A 12 -14.14 -11.51 4.48
C LYS A 12 -13.32 -12.28 3.43
N ASP A 13 -13.89 -13.35 2.87
CA ASP A 13 -13.19 -14.16 1.86
C ASP A 13 -12.96 -13.37 0.56
N ILE A 14 -13.93 -12.53 0.17
CA ILE A 14 -13.81 -11.65 -1.00
C ILE A 14 -12.71 -10.62 -0.81
N VAL A 15 -12.69 -9.90 0.32
CA VAL A 15 -11.66 -8.88 0.60
C VAL A 15 -10.27 -9.52 0.63
N THR A 16 -10.14 -10.64 1.35
CA THR A 16 -8.88 -11.38 1.45
C THR A 16 -8.39 -11.80 0.06
N GLY A 17 -9.26 -12.40 -0.75
CA GLY A 17 -8.93 -12.88 -2.09
C GLY A 17 -8.60 -11.76 -3.07
N LEU A 18 -9.36 -10.66 -3.08
CA LEU A 18 -9.11 -9.52 -3.96
C LEU A 18 -7.78 -8.85 -3.63
N ALA A 19 -7.54 -8.57 -2.35
CA ALA A 19 -6.35 -7.86 -1.93
C ALA A 19 -5.09 -8.75 -2.10
N ALA A 20 -5.15 -10.03 -1.70
CA ALA A 20 -4.05 -10.97 -1.93
C ALA A 20 -3.80 -11.25 -3.43
N GLY A 21 -4.86 -11.32 -4.24
CA GLY A 21 -4.76 -11.47 -5.69
C GLY A 21 -4.09 -10.27 -6.34
N GLY A 22 -4.52 -9.06 -5.99
CA GLY A 22 -3.90 -7.81 -6.43
C GLY A 22 -2.42 -7.73 -6.04
N ALA A 23 -2.07 -8.10 -4.81
CA ALA A 23 -0.68 -8.14 -4.36
C ALA A 23 0.15 -9.18 -5.14
N SER A 24 -0.40 -10.37 -5.40
CA SER A 24 0.31 -11.38 -6.19
C SER A 24 0.59 -10.90 -7.62
N LEU A 25 -0.38 -10.22 -8.26
CA LEU A 25 -0.21 -9.61 -9.58
C LEU A 25 0.82 -8.48 -9.57
N ALA A 26 0.87 -7.70 -8.48
CA ALA A 26 1.88 -6.67 -8.24
C ALA A 26 3.29 -7.24 -7.96
N GLY A 27 3.44 -8.56 -7.89
CA GLY A 27 4.73 -9.24 -7.76
C GLY A 27 5.21 -9.41 -6.32
N TRP A 28 4.34 -9.23 -5.34
CA TRP A 28 4.62 -9.59 -3.94
C TRP A 28 4.75 -11.11 -3.78
N SER A 29 5.54 -11.55 -2.81
CA SER A 29 5.63 -12.98 -2.48
C SER A 29 4.29 -13.52 -1.96
N ALA A 30 4.09 -14.84 -2.03
CA ALA A 30 2.86 -15.47 -1.56
C ALA A 30 2.56 -15.16 -0.08
N GLY A 31 3.60 -15.06 0.77
CA GLY A 31 3.44 -14.71 2.18
C GLY A 31 3.01 -13.25 2.38
N GLU A 32 3.59 -12.32 1.64
CA GLU A 32 3.24 -10.90 1.68
C GLU A 32 1.82 -10.67 1.14
N ALA A 33 1.46 -11.32 0.03
CA ALA A 33 0.13 -11.25 -0.54
C ALA A 33 -0.95 -11.77 0.44
N ALA A 34 -0.70 -12.90 1.09
CA ALA A 34 -1.60 -13.43 2.12
C ALA A 34 -1.75 -12.47 3.31
N LEU A 35 -0.64 -11.90 3.78
CA LEU A 35 -0.66 -10.92 4.88
C LEU A 35 -1.45 -9.66 4.51
N LEU A 36 -1.27 -9.14 3.30
CA LEU A 36 -2.05 -8.00 2.80
C LEU A 36 -3.54 -8.32 2.76
N GLY A 37 -3.91 -9.52 2.28
CA GLY A 37 -5.29 -10.00 2.31
C GLY A 37 -5.91 -9.95 3.70
N VAL A 38 -5.20 -10.49 4.69
CA VAL A 38 -5.65 -10.50 6.10
C VAL A 38 -5.76 -9.08 6.66
N LYS A 39 -4.78 -8.20 6.41
CA LYS A 39 -4.82 -6.82 6.93
C LYS A 39 -5.89 -5.95 6.27
N ALA A 40 -6.08 -6.11 4.96
CA ALA A 40 -7.18 -5.45 4.26
C ALA A 40 -8.54 -5.91 4.80
N GLU A 41 -8.68 -7.20 5.12
CA GLU A 41 -9.90 -7.76 5.71
C GLU A 41 -10.19 -7.22 7.12
N GLU A 42 -9.20 -7.25 8.02
CA GLU A 42 -9.34 -6.71 9.38
C GLU A 42 -9.86 -5.26 9.35
N ALA A 43 -9.26 -4.42 8.49
CA ALA A 43 -9.58 -3.01 8.41
C ALA A 43 -10.90 -2.74 7.65
N THR A 44 -11.22 -3.53 6.61
CA THR A 44 -12.49 -3.41 5.87
C THR A 44 -13.67 -3.82 6.75
N THR A 45 -13.54 -4.91 7.51
CA THR A 45 -14.58 -5.37 8.44
C THR A 45 -14.91 -4.30 9.49
N ALA A 46 -13.89 -3.64 10.04
CA ALA A 46 -14.09 -2.54 10.98
C ALA A 46 -14.83 -1.34 10.35
N ARG A 47 -14.46 -0.96 9.11
CA ARG A 47 -15.09 0.13 8.37
C ARG A 47 -16.55 -0.16 7.99
N LEU A 48 -16.85 -1.39 7.58
CA LEU A 48 -18.22 -1.84 7.32
C LEU A 48 -19.07 -1.82 8.58
N ALA A 49 -18.51 -2.19 9.74
CA ALA A 49 -19.21 -2.10 11.02
C ALA A 49 -19.55 -0.66 11.42
N LEU A 50 -18.79 0.33 10.93
CA LEU A 50 -19.06 1.76 11.07
C LEU A 50 -20.03 2.31 10.02
N GLY A 51 -20.53 1.47 9.11
CA GLY A 51 -21.51 1.84 8.09
C GLY A 51 -20.92 2.44 6.81
N GLN A 52 -19.62 2.31 6.57
CA GLN A 52 -19.04 2.66 5.26
C GLN A 52 -19.52 1.71 4.17
N ASP A 53 -19.60 2.20 2.93
CA ASP A 53 -19.87 1.34 1.78
C ASP A 53 -18.68 0.42 1.50
N PHE A 54 -18.95 -0.71 0.85
CA PHE A 54 -17.95 -1.75 0.62
C PHE A 54 -16.75 -1.29 -0.20
N ASN A 55 -16.97 -0.53 -1.27
CA ASN A 55 -15.89 -0.11 -2.16
C ASN A 55 -15.00 0.92 -1.47
N GLY A 56 -15.60 1.93 -0.82
CA GLY A 56 -14.86 2.92 -0.04
C GLY A 56 -14.09 2.30 1.13
N ALA A 57 -14.68 1.31 1.81
CA ALA A 57 -14.03 0.58 2.89
C ALA A 57 -12.83 -0.24 2.38
N MET A 58 -12.97 -0.92 1.25
CA MET A 58 -11.91 -1.75 0.67
C MET A 58 -10.75 -0.91 0.15
N ASP A 59 -11.01 0.15 -0.61
CA ASP A 59 -9.97 1.01 -1.19
C ASP A 59 -9.07 1.63 -0.11
N ALA A 60 -9.68 2.10 0.98
CA ALA A 60 -8.94 2.63 2.13
C ALA A 60 -8.13 1.54 2.84
N SER A 61 -8.71 0.35 3.00
CA SER A 61 -8.09 -0.75 3.76
C SER A 61 -6.94 -1.42 3.02
N ILE A 62 -7.02 -1.56 1.69
CA ILE A 62 -5.91 -2.06 0.88
C ILE A 62 -4.73 -1.11 0.98
N SER A 63 -4.98 0.21 0.86
CA SER A 63 -3.92 1.22 0.98
C SER A 63 -3.22 1.16 2.35
N GLU A 64 -3.97 0.96 3.43
CA GLU A 64 -3.45 0.82 4.79
C GLU A 64 -2.65 -0.49 4.97
N ALA A 65 -3.17 -1.61 4.48
CA ALA A 65 -2.48 -2.90 4.51
C ALA A 65 -1.17 -2.87 3.73
N GLU A 66 -1.13 -2.19 2.58
CA GLU A 66 0.09 -1.99 1.80
C GLU A 66 1.16 -1.21 2.57
N MET A 67 0.78 -0.25 3.42
CA MET A 67 1.74 0.50 4.25
C MET A 67 2.53 -0.42 5.19
N VAL A 68 1.88 -1.47 5.71
CA VAL A 68 2.54 -2.47 6.56
C VAL A 68 3.59 -3.25 5.77
N LEU A 69 3.26 -3.70 4.56
CA LEU A 69 4.21 -4.45 3.73
C LEU A 69 5.40 -3.62 3.27
N VAL A 70 5.16 -2.40 2.76
CA VAL A 70 6.27 -1.53 2.34
C VAL A 70 7.17 -1.15 3.51
N MET A 71 6.61 -1.02 4.72
CA MET A 71 7.39 -0.80 5.94
C MET A 71 8.22 -2.03 6.32
N ASP A 72 7.66 -3.24 6.26
CA ASP A 72 8.40 -4.46 6.55
C ASP A 72 9.58 -4.64 5.59
N VAL A 73 9.37 -4.45 4.28
CA VAL A 73 10.44 -4.49 3.27
C VAL A 73 11.50 -3.43 3.56
N PHE A 74 11.07 -2.20 3.87
CA PHE A 74 11.99 -1.10 4.19
C PHE A 74 12.85 -1.43 5.42
N CYS A 75 12.23 -1.87 6.51
CA CYS A 75 12.93 -2.21 7.76
C CYS A 75 13.90 -3.37 7.56
N LYS A 76 13.50 -4.43 6.85
CA LYS A 76 14.43 -5.54 6.53
C LYS A 76 15.60 -5.08 5.68
N ALA A 77 15.34 -4.23 4.68
CA ALA A 77 16.42 -3.68 3.86
C ALA A 77 17.33 -2.74 4.65
N MET A 78 16.79 -1.97 5.60
CA MET A 78 17.56 -1.17 6.56
C MET A 78 18.46 -2.05 7.42
N ASP A 79 17.93 -3.15 7.96
CA ASP A 79 18.69 -4.08 8.80
C ASP A 79 19.81 -4.78 8.00
N GLU A 80 19.57 -5.10 6.73
CA GLU A 80 20.55 -5.73 5.83
C GLU A 80 21.66 -4.76 5.39
N THR A 81 21.32 -3.51 5.09
CA THR A 81 22.22 -2.59 4.39
C THR A 81 22.80 -1.50 5.29
N GLY A 82 22.11 -1.16 6.38
CA GLY A 82 22.39 0.03 7.18
C GLY A 82 22.15 1.35 6.45
N ASP A 83 21.55 1.33 5.26
CA ASP A 83 21.38 2.50 4.39
C ASP A 83 19.91 2.73 4.03
N ALA A 84 19.39 3.85 4.51
CA ALA A 84 18.03 4.31 4.28
C ALA A 84 17.69 4.55 2.82
N GLN A 85 18.64 5.04 2.03
CA GLN A 85 18.41 5.26 0.60
C GLN A 85 18.33 3.94 -0.15
N THR A 86 19.25 3.02 0.13
CA THR A 86 19.23 1.68 -0.48
C THR A 86 17.96 0.92 -0.08
N ALA A 87 17.52 1.01 1.18
CA ALA A 87 16.27 0.42 1.64
C ALA A 87 15.04 1.02 0.94
N PHE A 88 15.01 2.34 0.79
CA PHE A 88 13.94 3.04 0.07
C PHE A 88 13.87 2.62 -1.40
N ASP A 89 15.02 2.52 -2.07
CA ASP A 89 15.10 2.13 -3.47
C ASP A 89 14.56 0.71 -3.73
N ARG A 90 14.74 -0.21 -2.77
CA ARG A 90 14.14 -1.56 -2.86
C ARG A 90 12.61 -1.51 -2.82
N VAL A 91 12.02 -0.69 -1.94
CA VAL A 91 10.56 -0.50 -1.88
C VAL A 91 10.05 0.11 -3.17
N VAL A 92 10.73 1.15 -3.68
CA VAL A 92 10.35 1.80 -4.95
C VAL A 92 10.39 0.82 -6.11
N ALA A 93 11.40 -0.07 -6.17
CA ALA A 93 11.49 -1.06 -7.24
C ALA A 93 10.28 -2.02 -7.27
N ILE A 94 9.85 -2.50 -6.10
CA ILE A 94 8.65 -3.35 -5.97
C ILE A 94 7.40 -2.59 -6.46
N LYS A 95 7.23 -1.35 -5.99
CA LYS A 95 6.05 -0.55 -6.31
C LYS A 95 6.00 -0.08 -7.76
N MET A 96 7.15 0.20 -8.38
CA MET A 96 7.20 0.54 -9.81
C MET A 96 6.89 -0.66 -10.70
N LYS A 97 7.32 -1.87 -10.31
CA LYS A 97 6.91 -3.10 -11.02
C LYS A 97 5.40 -3.31 -10.96
N ALA A 98 4.78 -2.99 -9.82
CA ALA A 98 3.33 -3.08 -9.65
C ALA A 98 2.56 -1.98 -10.40
N ALA A 99 3.19 -0.84 -10.65
CA ALA A 99 2.62 0.33 -11.32
C ALA A 99 3.04 0.43 -12.80
N ASP A 100 3.47 -0.69 -13.39
CA ASP A 100 3.88 -0.72 -14.80
C ASP A 100 2.73 -0.23 -15.68
N ASP A 101 3.04 0.64 -16.63
CA ASP A 101 2.08 1.36 -17.50
C ASP A 101 0.99 2.19 -16.79
N ALA A 102 1.02 2.32 -15.45
CA ALA A 102 0.04 3.14 -14.74
C ALA A 102 0.28 4.64 -15.01
N PRO A 103 -0.77 5.43 -15.32
CA PRO A 103 -0.65 6.86 -15.52
C PRO A 103 0.04 7.57 -14.34
N GLY A 104 1.08 8.34 -14.64
CA GLY A 104 1.81 9.12 -13.64
C GLY A 104 2.82 8.34 -12.78
N SER A 105 3.06 7.05 -13.04
CA SER A 105 4.00 6.21 -12.27
C SER A 105 5.42 6.79 -12.23
N GLU A 106 5.98 7.23 -13.36
CA GLU A 106 7.31 7.86 -13.41
C GLU A 106 7.39 9.16 -12.59
N THR A 107 6.33 9.96 -12.63
CA THR A 107 6.27 11.23 -11.88
C THR A 107 6.14 10.94 -10.39
N ALA A 108 5.30 9.99 -10.01
CA ALA A 108 5.15 9.52 -8.64
C ALA A 108 6.47 8.98 -8.07
N GLN A 109 7.26 8.27 -8.87
CA GLN A 109 8.59 7.81 -8.48
C GLN A 109 9.54 8.97 -8.14
N LYS A 110 9.58 10.00 -8.99
CA LYS A 110 10.42 11.20 -8.79
C LYS A 110 9.99 11.95 -7.53
N VAL A 111 8.68 12.13 -7.34
CA VAL A 111 8.11 12.76 -6.15
C VAL A 111 8.42 11.97 -4.88
N ALA A 112 8.29 10.64 -4.92
CA ALA A 112 8.61 9.78 -3.79
C ALA A 112 10.07 9.96 -3.34
N ARG A 113 11.00 9.93 -4.30
CA ARG A 113 12.44 10.11 -4.02
C ARG A 113 12.75 11.48 -3.43
N ALA A 114 12.17 12.55 -3.98
CA ALA A 114 12.34 13.89 -3.44
C ALA A 114 11.78 14.01 -2.01
N ALA A 115 10.55 13.56 -1.79
CA ALA A 115 9.89 13.61 -0.49
C ALA A 115 10.62 12.80 0.58
N PHE A 116 11.19 11.64 0.21
CA PHE A 116 12.01 10.84 1.13
C PHE A 116 13.25 11.61 1.59
N LEU A 117 14.04 12.12 0.64
CA LEU A 117 15.27 12.87 0.92
C LEU A 117 14.99 14.14 1.74
N ASP A 118 13.94 14.86 1.41
CA ASP A 118 13.56 16.08 2.12
C ASP A 118 13.08 15.78 3.54
N ALA A 119 12.33 14.69 3.76
CA ALA A 119 11.94 14.25 5.10
C ALA A 119 13.15 13.84 5.95
N VAL A 120 14.09 13.07 5.38
CA VAL A 120 15.35 12.71 6.06
C VAL A 120 16.14 13.96 6.45
N ARG A 121 16.29 14.92 5.53
CA ARG A 121 16.96 16.22 5.81
C ARG A 121 16.22 17.03 6.87
N GLY A 122 14.90 16.91 6.93
CA GLY A 122 14.05 17.51 7.95
C GLY A 122 14.13 16.84 9.32
N GLY A 123 14.95 15.79 9.49
CA GLY A 123 15.17 15.11 10.77
C GLY A 123 14.17 13.99 11.06
N PHE A 124 13.38 13.56 10.07
CA PHE A 124 12.49 12.41 10.25
C PHE A 124 13.31 11.12 10.37
N ALA A 125 12.85 10.21 11.23
CA ALA A 125 13.35 8.84 11.22
C ALA A 125 13.15 8.23 9.81
N PRO A 126 14.06 7.36 9.32
CA PRO A 126 13.97 6.78 7.98
C PRO A 126 12.62 6.11 7.67
N GLN A 127 12.02 5.45 8.66
CA GLN A 127 10.70 4.82 8.55
C GLN A 127 9.60 5.87 8.29
N ALA A 128 9.61 6.98 9.04
CA ALA A 128 8.66 8.06 8.87
C ALA A 128 8.87 8.80 7.53
N ALA A 129 10.12 8.97 7.11
CA ALA A 129 10.46 9.53 5.80
C ALA A 129 9.94 8.65 4.65
N MET A 130 10.07 7.32 4.77
CA MET A 130 9.55 6.37 3.78
C MET A 130 8.02 6.47 3.66
N LEU A 131 7.29 6.49 4.78
CA LEU A 131 5.82 6.64 4.75
C LEU A 131 5.40 7.99 4.14
N SER A 132 6.09 9.08 4.48
CA SER A 132 5.83 10.41 3.92
C SER A 132 6.00 10.43 2.39
N ALA A 133 7.07 9.80 1.90
CA ALA A 133 7.32 9.63 0.48
C ALA A 133 6.22 8.83 -0.22
N PHE A 134 5.75 7.76 0.43
CA PHE A 134 4.71 6.90 -0.11
C PHE A 134 3.36 7.63 -0.23
N ILE A 135 3.01 8.46 0.76
CA ILE A 135 1.82 9.32 0.72
C ILE A 135 1.92 10.31 -0.45
N SER A 136 3.07 10.95 -0.62
CA SER A 136 3.31 11.93 -1.70
C SER A 136 3.21 11.31 -3.10
N ALA A 137 3.76 10.10 -3.26
CA ALA A 137 3.66 9.33 -4.50
C ALA A 137 2.20 8.95 -4.82
N ALA A 138 1.46 8.44 -3.84
CA ALA A 138 0.07 8.04 -4.01
C ALA A 138 -0.82 9.25 -4.34
N ALA A 139 -0.59 10.42 -3.74
CA ALA A 139 -1.29 11.65 -4.10
C ALA A 139 -1.03 12.05 -5.56
N THR A 140 0.22 11.95 -6.01
CA THR A 140 0.60 12.24 -7.40
C THR A 140 -0.12 11.34 -8.40
N MET A 141 -0.17 10.02 -8.14
CA MET A 141 -0.88 9.09 -9.02
C MET A 141 -2.38 9.36 -9.08
N ARG A 142 -3.01 9.68 -7.94
CA ARG A 142 -4.45 10.03 -7.90
C ARG A 142 -4.76 11.31 -8.69
N LEU A 143 -3.90 12.33 -8.57
CA LEU A 143 -4.04 13.57 -9.35
C LEU A 143 -3.84 13.33 -10.85
N ALA A 144 -2.89 12.49 -11.24
CA ALA A 144 -2.69 12.11 -12.64
C ALA A 144 -3.92 11.39 -13.20
N ALA A 145 -4.48 10.43 -12.47
CA ALA A 145 -5.69 9.70 -12.87
C ALA A 145 -6.93 10.61 -12.95
N ALA A 146 -7.05 11.61 -12.06
CA ALA A 146 -8.14 12.58 -12.10
C ALA A 146 -8.05 13.52 -13.31
N GLY A 147 -6.83 13.83 -13.79
CA GLY A 147 -6.59 14.66 -14.97
C GLY A 147 -6.75 13.94 -16.31
N THR A 148 -6.98 12.63 -16.31
CA THR A 148 -7.24 11.81 -17.52
C THR A 148 -8.74 11.61 -17.83
N HIS A 149 -9.63 12.31 -17.11
CA HIS A 149 -11.08 12.31 -17.33
C HIS A 149 -11.60 13.63 -17.90
#